data_AF-A0A9D0Z7X3-F1
#
_entry.id   AF-A0A9D0Z7X3-F1
#
_cell.length_a   1.000
_cell.length_b   1.000
_cell.length_c   1.000
_cell.angle_alpha   90.00
_cell.angle_beta   90.00
_cell.angle_gamma   90.00
#
_symmetry.space_group_name_H-M   'P 1'
#
loop_
_entity.id
_entity.type
_entity.pdbx_description
1 polymer ?
#
loop_
_entity_poly.entity_id
_entity_poly.type
_entity_poly.pdbx_seq_one_letter_code
_entity_poly.pdbx_strand_id
1 'polypeptide(L)'
;MAHNALIKGVCPKCGEMLEIPGHLKQFSCLYCGARLSPAEILAELAGPATAPAVDGETAYRFYCDHILEAIVNYPGIERQLTKGEFDPAFQRYSSGIGETFRMLNTAISAGTAAEDQAAVKFLDQLETHWRSLSKWSLPINRTGIVETDKFVIAIFLVPAVRRMALPCSETFCVALREEWARRHPKSSFNLGDYDSIVSGFRKKYFGLCFITTAVCRGTGKADDCEELNAFRNFRDGYLRSCPDGPALIDEYYDIAPGIVLRLDLSPDRDRRYEDLRQEYLLPCYRDLQAGRLAQCKERYVEMVRSLEQEFLH
;
A
#
# COMPACT_ATOMS: atom_id res chain seq x y z
N MET A 1 -9.53 40.30 -6.44
CA MET A 1 -8.89 39.24 -5.64
C MET A 1 -9.24 37.89 -6.27
N ALA A 2 -8.38 37.34 -7.13
CA ALA A 2 -8.61 36.05 -7.80
C ALA A 2 -7.28 35.33 -8.12
N HIS A 3 -6.26 35.44 -7.28
CA HIS A 3 -4.91 34.92 -7.56
C HIS A 3 -4.59 33.53 -6.98
N ASN A 4 -5.54 32.88 -6.30
CA ASN A 4 -5.28 31.66 -5.53
C ASN A 4 -6.07 30.42 -5.97
N ALA A 5 -6.57 30.39 -7.21
CA ALA A 5 -7.16 29.16 -7.74
C ALA A 5 -6.06 28.10 -7.89
N LEU A 6 -6.15 27.03 -7.10
CA LEU A 6 -5.27 25.87 -7.17
C LEU A 6 -5.80 24.92 -8.24
N ILE A 7 -4.90 24.43 -9.08
CA ILE A 7 -5.18 23.42 -10.09
C ILE A 7 -4.64 22.10 -9.54
N LYS A 8 -5.50 21.08 -9.50
CA LYS A 8 -5.16 19.73 -9.09
C LYS A 8 -5.15 18.82 -10.31
N GLY A 9 -4.06 18.10 -10.54
CA GLY A 9 -3.96 17.11 -11.62
C GLY A 9 -2.71 16.26 -11.48
N VAL A 10 -2.42 15.39 -12.44
CA VAL A 10 -1.26 14.49 -12.38
C VAL A 10 -0.14 14.97 -13.30
N CYS A 11 1.10 14.72 -12.88
CA CYS A 11 2.27 14.92 -13.72
C CYS A 11 2.25 13.94 -14.90
N PRO A 12 2.23 14.39 -16.16
CA PRO A 12 2.19 13.48 -17.32
C PRO A 12 3.50 12.69 -17.50
N LYS A 13 4.55 13.00 -16.73
CA LYS A 13 5.84 12.31 -16.79
C LYS A 13 6.03 11.25 -15.71
N CYS A 14 5.51 11.46 -14.50
CA CYS A 14 5.72 10.53 -13.39
C CYS A 14 4.43 10.13 -12.66
N GLY A 15 3.27 10.56 -13.14
CA GLY A 15 1.96 10.23 -12.56
C GLY A 15 1.65 10.90 -11.21
N GLU A 16 2.57 11.70 -10.68
CA GLU A 16 2.44 12.30 -9.36
C GLU A 16 1.33 13.33 -9.28
N MET A 17 0.59 13.34 -8.16
CA MET A 17 -0.48 14.30 -7.94
C MET A 17 0.14 15.66 -7.60
N LEU A 18 -0.28 16.68 -8.34
CA LEU A 18 0.22 18.04 -8.25
C LEU A 18 -0.92 18.98 -7.86
N GLU A 19 -0.66 19.83 -6.88
CA GLU A 19 -1.50 20.97 -6.54
C GLU A 19 -0.69 22.25 -6.77
N ILE A 20 -1.02 22.98 -7.84
CA ILE A 20 -0.23 24.12 -8.30
C ILE A 20 -1.09 25.38 -8.38
N PRO A 21 -0.51 26.57 -8.11
CA PRO A 21 -1.20 27.82 -8.38
C PRO A 21 -1.48 27.99 -9.88
N GLY A 22 -2.74 28.23 -10.25
CA GLY A 22 -3.15 28.32 -11.66
C GLY A 22 -2.59 29.52 -12.42
N HIS A 23 -1.97 30.47 -11.74
CA HIS A 23 -1.36 31.65 -12.35
C HIS A 23 0.09 31.42 -12.83
N LEU A 24 0.69 30.26 -12.54
CA LEU A 24 2.06 29.95 -12.98
C LEU A 24 2.11 29.79 -14.50
N LYS A 25 3.11 30.38 -15.16
CA LYS A 25 3.34 30.12 -16.59
C LYS A 25 4.00 28.76 -16.80
N GLN A 26 4.96 28.44 -15.94
CA GLN A 26 5.70 27.19 -15.90
C GLN A 26 6.09 26.90 -14.45
N PHE A 27 6.31 25.63 -14.15
CA PHE A 27 6.81 25.15 -12.86
C PHE A 27 7.61 23.87 -13.09
N SER A 28 8.40 23.48 -12.09
CA SER A 28 9.04 22.17 -12.07
C SER A 28 8.22 21.23 -11.23
N CYS A 29 7.96 20.02 -11.72
CA CYS A 29 7.40 18.94 -10.91
C CYS A 29 8.29 18.72 -9.69
N LEU A 30 7.69 18.80 -8.50
CA LEU A 30 8.40 18.65 -7.23
C LEU A 30 8.96 17.24 -7.03
N TYR A 31 8.51 16.26 -7.81
CA TYR A 31 8.87 14.85 -7.69
C TYR A 31 9.92 14.41 -8.72
N CYS A 32 9.68 14.65 -10.02
CA CYS A 32 10.58 14.21 -11.10
C CYS A 32 11.43 15.33 -11.71
N GLY A 33 11.23 16.58 -11.32
CA GLY A 33 11.97 17.73 -11.85
C GLY A 33 11.58 18.14 -13.28
N ALA A 34 10.61 17.46 -13.91
CA ALA A 34 10.12 17.83 -15.24
C ALA A 34 9.56 19.26 -15.24
N ARG A 35 9.93 20.07 -16.23
CA ARG A 35 9.35 21.40 -16.43
C ARG A 35 8.01 21.27 -17.15
N LEU A 36 6.96 21.82 -16.54
CA LEU A 36 5.57 21.71 -16.96
C LEU A 36 4.87 23.06 -16.88
N SER A 37 3.70 23.16 -17.48
CA SER A 37 2.79 24.30 -17.41
C SER A 37 1.42 23.86 -16.88
N PRO A 38 0.62 24.75 -16.26
CA PRO A 38 -0.71 24.38 -15.81
C PRO A 38 -1.64 23.95 -16.95
N ALA A 39 -1.39 24.43 -18.18
CA ALA A 39 -2.10 23.98 -19.37
C ALA A 39 -1.84 22.49 -19.68
N GLU A 40 -0.63 21.98 -19.48
CA GLU A 40 -0.32 20.55 -19.64
C GLU A 40 -1.01 19.69 -18.58
N ILE A 41 -1.15 20.20 -17.35
CA ILE A 41 -1.91 19.52 -16.28
C ILE A 41 -3.41 19.50 -16.60
N LEU A 42 -3.95 20.61 -17.08
CA LEU A 42 -5.34 20.73 -17.51
C LEU A 42 -5.65 19.92 -18.78
N ALA A 43 -4.69 19.82 -19.71
CA ALA A 43 -4.81 19.00 -20.91
C ALA A 43 -4.80 17.51 -20.57
N GLU A 44 -4.03 17.08 -19.58
CA GLU A 44 -4.09 15.70 -19.07
C GLU A 44 -5.45 15.40 -18.43
N LEU A 45 -6.01 16.34 -17.67
CA LEU A 45 -7.37 16.24 -17.12
C LEU A 45 -8.46 16.22 -18.22
N ALA A 46 -8.25 16.95 -19.31
CA ALA A 46 -9.16 17.01 -20.45
C ALA A 46 -8.96 15.85 -21.45
N GLY A 47 -7.88 15.05 -21.29
CA GLY A 47 -7.42 14.08 -22.27
C GLY A 47 -6.78 14.73 -23.51
N PRO A 48 -5.95 14.00 -24.26
CA PRO A 48 -5.27 14.54 -25.43
C PRO A 48 -6.29 14.96 -26.52
N ALA A 49 -6.23 16.23 -26.92
CA ALA A 49 -6.81 16.66 -28.19
C ALA A 49 -5.96 16.07 -29.33
N THR A 50 -6.55 15.13 -30.08
CA THR A 50 -6.08 14.62 -31.39
C THR A 50 -4.92 13.61 -31.41
N ALA A 51 -4.95 12.59 -30.55
CA ALA A 51 -4.59 11.24 -31.02
C ALA A 51 -5.79 10.67 -31.82
N PRO A 52 -5.62 9.75 -32.80
CA PRO A 52 -6.77 9.03 -33.32
C PRO A 52 -7.48 8.41 -32.12
N ALA A 53 -8.75 8.75 -31.93
CA ALA A 53 -9.54 8.22 -30.82
C ALA A 53 -9.47 6.69 -30.94
N VAL A 54 -8.75 6.04 -30.02
CA VAL A 54 -8.78 4.59 -29.90
C VAL A 54 -10.24 4.26 -29.63
N ASP A 55 -10.86 3.48 -30.51
CA ASP A 55 -12.25 3.10 -30.32
C ASP A 55 -12.39 2.29 -29.03
N GLY A 56 -13.56 2.36 -28.40
CA GLY A 56 -13.77 1.74 -27.09
C GLY A 56 -13.51 0.23 -27.06
N GLU A 57 -13.72 -0.48 -28.17
CA GLU A 57 -13.50 -1.92 -28.25
C GLU A 57 -11.99 -2.22 -28.26
N THR A 58 -11.22 -1.48 -29.07
CA THR A 58 -9.77 -1.58 -29.07
C THR A 58 -9.18 -1.23 -27.70
N ALA A 59 -9.72 -0.20 -27.03
CA ALA A 59 -9.29 0.18 -25.69
C ALA A 59 -9.60 -0.90 -24.65
N TYR A 60 -10.78 -1.53 -24.71
CA TYR A 60 -11.12 -2.60 -23.77
C TYR A 60 -10.29 -3.87 -24.01
N ARG A 61 -10.05 -4.23 -25.28
CA ARG A 61 -9.14 -5.33 -25.62
C ARG A 61 -7.74 -5.05 -25.07
N PHE A 62 -7.23 -3.83 -25.20
CA PHE A 62 -5.94 -3.45 -24.62
C PHE A 62 -5.92 -3.67 -23.10
N TYR A 63 -6.96 -3.21 -22.38
CA TYR A 63 -7.08 -3.47 -20.95
C TYR A 63 -7.04 -4.98 -20.64
N CYS A 64 -7.84 -5.78 -21.36
CA CYS A 64 -7.89 -7.22 -21.18
C CYS A 64 -6.52 -7.89 -21.43
N ASP A 65 -5.77 -7.42 -22.42
CA ASP A 65 -4.48 -8.01 -22.77
C ASP A 65 -3.40 -7.70 -21.73
N HIS A 66 -3.49 -6.57 -21.02
CA HIS A 66 -2.43 -6.06 -20.15
C HIS A 66 -2.76 -6.04 -18.65
N ILE A 67 -4.02 -6.24 -18.22
CA ILE A 67 -4.35 -6.11 -16.79
C ILE A 67 -3.65 -7.16 -15.91
N LEU A 68 -3.43 -8.37 -16.42
CA LEU A 68 -2.67 -9.40 -15.69
C LEU A 68 -1.21 -8.97 -15.44
N GLU A 69 -0.64 -8.15 -16.32
CA GLU A 69 0.72 -7.61 -16.18
C GLU A 69 0.89 -6.74 -14.92
N ALA A 70 -0.20 -6.14 -14.42
CA ALA A 70 -0.21 -5.42 -13.15
C ALA A 70 0.14 -6.31 -11.95
N ILE A 71 0.14 -7.63 -12.12
CA ILE A 71 0.62 -8.61 -11.13
C ILE A 71 1.92 -9.25 -11.61
N VAL A 72 1.93 -9.87 -12.79
CA VAL A 72 3.03 -10.76 -13.19
C VAL A 72 4.34 -10.04 -13.53
N ASN A 73 4.30 -8.75 -13.89
CA ASN A 73 5.51 -7.98 -14.22
C ASN A 73 6.21 -7.37 -12.99
N TYR A 74 5.68 -7.60 -11.78
CA TYR A 74 6.20 -7.03 -10.53
C TYR A 74 6.56 -8.09 -9.49
N PRO A 75 7.34 -9.13 -9.84
CA PRO A 75 7.71 -10.17 -8.88
C PRO A 75 8.54 -9.58 -7.73
N GLY A 76 8.14 -9.86 -6.49
CA GLY A 76 8.87 -9.42 -5.31
C GLY A 76 8.51 -8.01 -4.83
N ILE A 77 7.61 -7.28 -5.52
CA ILE A 77 7.21 -5.94 -5.10
C ILE A 77 6.57 -5.94 -3.71
N GLU A 78 5.91 -7.04 -3.33
CA GLU A 78 5.30 -7.25 -2.03
C GLU A 78 6.30 -7.21 -0.87
N ARG A 79 7.60 -7.28 -1.14
CA ARG A 79 8.67 -7.18 -0.13
C ARG A 79 9.26 -5.77 0.00
N GLN A 80 8.96 -4.86 -0.92
CA GLN A 80 9.46 -3.47 -0.90
C GLN A 80 8.62 -2.62 0.06
N LEU A 81 8.71 -2.93 1.36
CA LEU A 81 7.87 -2.39 2.42
C LEU A 81 8.67 -1.69 3.53
N THR A 82 9.89 -1.24 3.22
CA THR A 82 10.65 -0.35 4.09
C THR A 82 10.37 1.11 3.73
N LYS A 83 10.73 2.06 4.61
CA LYS A 83 10.56 3.50 4.35
C LYS A 83 11.34 3.94 3.11
N GLY A 84 12.51 3.35 2.88
CA GLY A 84 13.38 3.66 1.74
C GLY A 84 12.93 3.04 0.42
N GLU A 85 12.24 1.90 0.46
CA GLU A 85 11.92 1.13 -0.75
C GLU A 85 10.49 1.32 -1.24
N PHE A 86 9.52 1.48 -0.33
CA PHE A 86 8.10 1.46 -0.68
C PHE A 86 7.73 2.55 -1.68
N ASP A 87 8.15 3.80 -1.43
CA ASP A 87 7.78 4.91 -2.31
C ASP A 87 8.36 4.73 -3.73
N PRO A 88 9.68 4.52 -3.93
CA PRO A 88 10.22 4.23 -5.25
C PRO A 88 9.56 3.03 -5.95
N ALA A 89 9.25 1.97 -5.20
CA ALA A 89 8.55 0.80 -5.71
C ALA A 89 7.17 1.16 -6.25
N PHE A 90 6.40 1.89 -5.43
CA PHE A 90 5.05 2.32 -5.74
C PHE A 90 5.00 3.25 -6.94
N GLN A 91 5.94 4.20 -7.05
CA GLN A 91 5.99 5.11 -8.20
C GLN A 91 6.25 4.38 -9.52
N ARG A 92 7.21 3.43 -9.50
CA ARG A 92 7.51 2.59 -10.65
C ARG A 92 6.30 1.73 -11.03
N TYR A 93 5.64 1.13 -10.05
CA TYR A 93 4.43 0.34 -10.25
C TYR A 93 3.29 1.16 -10.84
N SER A 94 2.95 2.29 -10.20
CA SER A 94 1.87 3.18 -10.61
C SER A 94 2.06 3.71 -12.03
N SER A 95 3.30 4.07 -12.38
CA SER A 95 3.65 4.49 -13.74
C SER A 95 3.44 3.37 -14.77
N GLY A 96 3.87 2.14 -14.43
CA GLY A 96 3.81 1.02 -15.36
C GLY A 96 2.39 0.49 -15.63
N ILE A 97 1.46 0.62 -14.68
CA ILE A 97 0.05 0.22 -14.89
C ILE A 97 -0.84 1.33 -15.47
N GLY A 98 -0.33 2.57 -15.57
CA GLY A 98 -1.13 3.75 -15.89
C GLY A 98 -1.89 3.67 -17.21
N GLU A 99 -1.25 3.11 -18.24
CA GLU A 99 -1.87 3.05 -19.58
C GLU A 99 -3.04 2.07 -19.63
N THR A 100 -2.90 0.92 -18.96
CA THR A 100 -3.96 -0.09 -18.86
C THR A 100 -5.26 0.49 -18.31
N PHE A 101 -5.17 1.35 -17.28
CA PHE A 101 -6.35 1.99 -16.67
C PHE A 101 -6.87 3.20 -17.45
N ARG A 102 -6.01 3.94 -18.17
CA ARG A 102 -6.47 4.96 -19.13
C ARG A 102 -7.25 4.33 -20.29
N MET A 103 -6.82 3.17 -20.77
CA MET A 103 -7.54 2.41 -21.80
C MET A 103 -8.86 1.86 -21.27
N LEU A 104 -8.90 1.36 -20.03
CA LEU A 104 -10.17 1.00 -19.39
C LEU A 104 -11.14 2.19 -19.30
N ASN A 105 -10.66 3.34 -18.84
CA ASN A 105 -11.48 4.56 -18.74
C ASN A 105 -12.02 5.00 -20.11
N THR A 106 -11.21 4.87 -21.17
CA THR A 106 -11.62 5.15 -22.55
C THR A 106 -12.75 4.23 -23.00
N ALA A 107 -12.62 2.92 -22.75
CA ALA A 107 -13.65 1.94 -23.08
C ALA A 107 -14.97 2.18 -22.35
N ILE A 108 -14.91 2.46 -21.04
CA ILE A 108 -16.10 2.77 -20.24
C ILE A 108 -16.77 4.05 -20.73
N SER A 109 -15.99 5.09 -21.03
CA SER A 109 -16.51 6.36 -21.57
C SER A 109 -17.18 6.18 -22.93
N ALA A 110 -16.73 5.20 -23.73
CA ALA A 110 -17.31 4.83 -25.01
C ALA A 110 -18.50 3.85 -24.90
N GLY A 111 -18.82 3.36 -23.69
CA GLY A 111 -19.90 2.40 -23.44
C GLY A 111 -19.61 0.97 -23.89
N THR A 112 -18.34 0.62 -24.14
CA THR A 112 -17.92 -0.72 -24.58
C THR A 112 -17.48 -1.63 -23.43
N ALA A 113 -17.34 -1.08 -22.23
CA ALA A 113 -16.99 -1.81 -21.01
C ALA A 113 -17.72 -1.25 -19.80
N ALA A 114 -17.76 -2.03 -18.72
CA ALA A 114 -18.23 -1.62 -17.40
C ALA A 114 -17.20 -2.01 -16.34
N GLU A 115 -17.09 -1.23 -15.27
CA GLU A 115 -16.11 -1.42 -14.20
C GLU A 115 -16.21 -2.79 -13.52
N ASP A 116 -17.43 -3.29 -13.30
CA ASP A 116 -17.70 -4.58 -12.69
C ASP A 116 -17.24 -5.74 -13.58
N GLN A 117 -17.55 -5.68 -14.87
CA GLN A 117 -17.11 -6.65 -15.87
C GLN A 117 -15.59 -6.64 -16.01
N ALA A 118 -14.97 -5.46 -16.00
CA ALA A 118 -13.52 -5.32 -16.05
C ALA A 118 -12.83 -5.92 -14.81
N ALA A 119 -13.42 -5.75 -13.62
CA ALA A 119 -12.94 -6.36 -12.38
C ALA A 119 -13.07 -7.89 -12.39
N VAL A 120 -14.22 -8.42 -12.82
CA VAL A 120 -14.44 -9.86 -13.02
C VAL A 120 -13.42 -10.42 -14.01
N LYS A 121 -13.22 -9.75 -15.15
CA LYS A 121 -12.26 -10.14 -16.18
C LYS A 121 -10.84 -10.25 -15.64
N PHE A 122 -10.41 -9.27 -14.83
CA PHE A 122 -9.10 -9.30 -14.18
C PHE A 122 -8.95 -10.51 -13.26
N LEU A 123 -9.93 -10.76 -12.38
CA LEU A 123 -9.86 -11.88 -11.44
C LEU A 123 -9.95 -13.25 -12.13
N ASP A 124 -10.68 -13.36 -13.24
CA ASP A 124 -10.70 -14.58 -14.05
C ASP A 124 -9.33 -14.89 -14.69
N GLN A 125 -8.65 -13.85 -15.18
CA GLN A 125 -7.30 -13.99 -15.71
C GLN A 125 -6.30 -14.36 -14.62
N LEU A 126 -6.43 -13.74 -13.44
CA LEU A 126 -5.57 -14.03 -12.29
C LEU A 126 -5.74 -15.47 -11.81
N GLU A 127 -6.97 -15.97 -11.70
CA GLU A 127 -7.23 -17.38 -11.38
C GLU A 127 -6.68 -18.34 -12.43
N THR A 128 -6.83 -18.00 -13.71
CA THR A 128 -6.27 -18.80 -14.81
C THR A 128 -4.75 -18.84 -14.71
N HIS A 129 -4.12 -17.70 -14.41
CA HIS A 129 -2.68 -17.61 -14.19
C HIS A 129 -2.25 -18.50 -13.01
N TRP A 130 -2.90 -18.39 -11.85
CA TRP A 130 -2.61 -19.24 -10.70
C TRP A 130 -2.64 -20.72 -11.05
N ARG A 131 -3.70 -21.18 -11.74
CA ARG A 131 -3.85 -22.58 -12.15
C ARG A 131 -2.76 -23.05 -13.13
N SER A 132 -2.14 -22.12 -13.85
CA SER A 132 -1.03 -22.40 -14.77
C SER A 132 0.33 -22.52 -14.06
N LEU A 133 0.48 -22.01 -12.84
CA LEU A 133 1.75 -22.06 -12.11
C LEU A 133 2.08 -23.49 -11.70
N SER A 134 3.31 -23.94 -11.95
CA SER A 134 3.77 -25.28 -11.54
C SER A 134 3.58 -25.52 -10.03
N LYS A 135 3.83 -24.49 -9.21
CA LYS A 135 3.67 -24.52 -7.75
C LYS A 135 2.21 -24.72 -7.29
N TRP A 136 1.22 -24.37 -8.12
CA TRP A 136 -0.21 -24.49 -7.80
C TRP A 136 -0.71 -25.94 -7.70
N SER A 137 0.01 -26.87 -8.34
CA SER A 137 -0.28 -28.30 -8.28
C SER A 137 -0.32 -28.83 -6.84
N LEU A 138 0.51 -28.27 -5.95
CA LEU A 138 0.57 -28.62 -4.54
C LEU A 138 -0.41 -27.75 -3.72
N PRO A 139 -1.42 -28.34 -3.04
CA PRO A 139 -2.41 -27.59 -2.27
C PRO A 139 -1.81 -26.63 -1.22
N ILE A 140 -0.69 -27.01 -0.62
CA ILE A 140 0.01 -26.22 0.40
C ILE A 140 0.45 -24.83 -0.11
N ASN A 141 0.71 -24.68 -1.41
CA ASN A 141 1.18 -23.43 -2.00
C ASN A 141 0.05 -22.48 -2.43
N ARG A 142 -1.18 -23.01 -2.61
CA ARG A 142 -2.27 -22.25 -3.22
C ARG A 142 -2.64 -21.02 -2.41
N THR A 143 -2.79 -21.20 -1.10
CA THR A 143 -3.09 -20.09 -0.18
C THR A 143 -1.99 -19.03 -0.26
N GLY A 144 -0.71 -19.41 -0.19
CA GLY A 144 0.39 -18.45 -0.27
C GLY A 144 0.41 -17.63 -1.57
N ILE A 145 0.10 -18.26 -2.71
CA ILE A 145 0.01 -17.58 -4.01
C ILE A 145 -1.13 -16.56 -4.00
N VAL A 146 -2.34 -16.98 -3.61
CA VAL A 146 -3.52 -16.10 -3.57
C VAL A 146 -3.29 -14.93 -2.60
N GLU A 147 -2.74 -15.19 -1.42
CA GLU A 147 -2.47 -14.16 -0.42
C GLU A 147 -1.38 -13.17 -0.86
N THR A 148 -0.38 -13.63 -1.62
CA THR A 148 0.65 -12.75 -2.18
C THR A 148 0.05 -11.78 -3.18
N ASP A 149 -0.75 -12.27 -4.12
CA ASP A 149 -1.36 -11.40 -5.12
C ASP A 149 -2.46 -10.52 -4.53
N LYS A 150 -3.20 -11.01 -3.52
CA LYS A 150 -4.09 -10.17 -2.70
C LYS A 150 -3.34 -8.99 -2.09
N PHE A 151 -2.15 -9.24 -1.55
CA PHE A 151 -1.33 -8.20 -0.94
C PHE A 151 -0.91 -7.16 -1.98
N VAL A 152 -0.45 -7.60 -3.17
CA VAL A 152 -0.10 -6.69 -4.27
C VAL A 152 -1.33 -5.86 -4.69
N ILE A 153 -2.50 -6.49 -4.79
CA ILE A 153 -3.75 -5.80 -5.12
C ILE A 153 -4.08 -4.72 -4.08
N ALA A 154 -4.06 -5.08 -2.79
CA ALA A 154 -4.47 -4.21 -1.71
C ALA A 154 -3.50 -3.04 -1.46
N ILE A 155 -2.20 -3.26 -1.63
CA ILE A 155 -1.14 -2.30 -1.26
C ILE A 155 -0.61 -1.51 -2.46
N PHE A 156 -0.62 -2.08 -3.66
CA PHE A 156 -0.09 -1.44 -4.87
C PHE A 156 -1.20 -1.11 -5.87
N LEU A 157 -1.97 -2.10 -6.35
CA LEU A 157 -2.96 -1.88 -7.43
C LEU A 157 -4.03 -0.88 -7.02
N VAL A 158 -4.75 -1.15 -5.93
CA VAL A 158 -5.87 -0.31 -5.49
C VAL A 158 -5.43 1.12 -5.20
N PRO A 159 -4.39 1.37 -4.38
CA PRO A 159 -3.96 2.74 -4.14
C PRO A 159 -3.45 3.44 -5.41
N ALA A 160 -2.78 2.72 -6.32
CA ALA A 160 -2.30 3.30 -7.58
C ALA A 160 -3.45 3.72 -8.49
N VAL A 161 -4.46 2.87 -8.67
CA VAL A 161 -5.64 3.18 -9.49
C VAL A 161 -6.45 4.33 -8.90
N ARG A 162 -6.64 4.36 -7.57
CA ARG A 162 -7.33 5.47 -6.89
C ARG A 162 -6.58 6.78 -7.03
N ARG A 163 -5.24 6.75 -6.96
CA ARG A 163 -4.39 7.94 -7.14
C ARG A 163 -4.48 8.54 -8.54
N MET A 164 -4.77 7.73 -9.56
CA MET A 164 -4.97 8.25 -10.93
C MET A 164 -6.20 9.15 -11.04
N ALA A 165 -7.19 9.00 -10.14
CA ALA A 165 -8.41 9.79 -10.11
C ALA A 165 -9.15 9.88 -11.47
N LEU A 166 -9.12 8.79 -12.25
CA LEU A 166 -9.92 8.68 -13.47
C LEU A 166 -11.40 8.50 -13.09
N PRO A 167 -12.35 8.91 -13.95
CA PRO A 167 -13.79 8.70 -13.70
C PRO A 167 -14.15 7.27 -13.27
N CYS A 168 -13.50 6.25 -13.83
CA CYS A 168 -13.76 4.85 -13.48
C CYS A 168 -12.99 4.33 -12.25
N SER A 169 -12.00 5.08 -11.71
CA SER A 169 -11.03 4.57 -10.73
C SER A 169 -11.69 4.02 -9.46
N GLU A 170 -12.54 4.80 -8.79
CA GLU A 170 -13.13 4.39 -7.52
C GLU A 170 -14.14 3.25 -7.72
N THR A 171 -15.00 3.35 -8.73
CA THR A 171 -16.01 2.33 -9.06
C THR A 171 -15.35 0.98 -9.39
N PHE A 172 -14.27 1.00 -10.17
CA PHE A 172 -13.48 -0.22 -10.44
C PHE A 172 -12.91 -0.82 -9.16
N CYS A 173 -12.28 -0.03 -8.29
CA CYS A 173 -11.70 -0.54 -7.05
C CYS A 173 -12.77 -1.14 -6.11
N VAL A 174 -13.94 -0.52 -6.02
CA VAL A 174 -15.08 -1.06 -5.26
C VAL A 174 -15.53 -2.40 -5.84
N ALA A 175 -15.74 -2.46 -7.16
CA ALA A 175 -16.17 -3.69 -7.82
C ALA A 175 -15.13 -4.82 -7.67
N LEU A 176 -13.85 -4.51 -7.79
CA LEU A 176 -12.75 -5.45 -7.58
C LEU A 176 -12.76 -6.05 -6.16
N ARG A 177 -12.93 -5.21 -5.14
CA ARG A 177 -13.00 -5.66 -3.74
C ARG A 177 -14.23 -6.53 -3.51
N GLU A 178 -15.38 -6.16 -4.06
CA GLU A 178 -16.62 -6.92 -3.90
C GLU A 178 -16.54 -8.29 -4.56
N GLU A 179 -16.04 -8.34 -5.79
CA GLU A 179 -15.84 -9.60 -6.50
C GLU A 179 -14.78 -10.47 -5.83
N TRP A 180 -13.69 -9.88 -5.32
CA TRP A 180 -12.72 -10.59 -4.49
C TRP A 180 -13.38 -11.19 -3.24
N ALA A 181 -14.13 -10.39 -2.48
CA ALA A 181 -14.80 -10.84 -1.27
C ALA A 181 -15.82 -11.95 -1.54
N ARG A 182 -16.49 -11.92 -2.70
CA ARG A 182 -17.40 -12.98 -3.15
C ARG A 182 -16.65 -14.30 -3.40
N ARG A 183 -15.46 -14.24 -4.00
CA ARG A 183 -14.61 -15.42 -4.30
C ARG A 183 -13.84 -15.93 -3.07
N HIS A 184 -13.46 -15.03 -2.17
CA HIS A 184 -12.57 -15.27 -1.02
C HIS A 184 -13.13 -14.67 0.29
N PRO A 185 -14.29 -15.14 0.79
CA PRO A 185 -15.01 -14.48 1.89
C PRO A 185 -14.25 -14.46 3.23
N LYS A 186 -13.29 -15.37 3.42
CA LYS A 186 -12.45 -15.44 4.63
C LYS A 186 -11.16 -14.62 4.53
N SER A 187 -10.89 -14.02 3.37
CA SER A 187 -9.62 -13.33 3.10
C SER A 187 -9.89 -12.07 2.28
N SER A 188 -10.71 -11.18 2.81
CA SER A 188 -11.01 -9.89 2.18
C SER A 188 -9.88 -8.87 2.42
N PHE A 189 -9.93 -7.75 1.71
CA PHE A 189 -9.06 -6.59 1.93
C PHE A 189 -9.87 -5.29 1.88
N ASN A 190 -9.31 -4.21 2.41
CA ASN A 190 -9.92 -2.88 2.41
C ASN A 190 -9.34 -2.01 1.29
N LEU A 191 -10.10 -0.99 0.87
CA LEU A 191 -9.62 0.00 -0.10
C LEU A 191 -8.68 1.01 0.58
N GLY A 192 -7.39 0.70 0.58
CA GLY A 192 -6.34 1.60 1.04
C GLY A 192 -6.09 2.77 0.07
N ASP A 193 -5.36 3.77 0.55
CA ASP A 193 -4.83 4.87 -0.25
C ASP A 193 -3.33 5.05 0.04
N TYR A 194 -2.61 5.62 -0.93
CA TYR A 194 -1.16 5.76 -0.88
C TYR A 194 -0.71 6.65 0.29
N ASP A 195 -1.41 7.74 0.53
CA ASP A 195 -1.03 8.72 1.57
C ASP A 195 -1.12 8.11 2.96
N SER A 196 -2.16 7.31 3.23
CA SER A 196 -2.32 6.55 4.47
C SER A 196 -1.15 5.59 4.68
N ILE A 197 -0.75 4.83 3.65
CA ILE A 197 0.37 3.88 3.72
C ILE A 197 1.69 4.62 3.96
N VAL A 198 1.98 5.67 3.18
CA VAL A 198 3.22 6.46 3.28
C VAL A 198 3.29 7.23 4.59
N SER A 199 2.16 7.74 5.09
CA SER A 199 2.11 8.38 6.41
C SER A 199 2.54 7.40 7.50
N GLY A 200 2.25 6.10 7.35
CA GLY A 200 2.77 5.03 8.20
C GLY A 200 4.29 5.08 8.31
N PHE A 201 5.00 5.16 7.18
CA PHE A 201 6.46 5.25 7.13
C PHE A 201 7.04 6.59 7.61
N ARG A 202 6.25 7.67 7.57
CA ARG A 202 6.71 9.03 7.96
C ARG A 202 6.46 9.36 9.44
N LYS A 203 5.68 8.57 10.17
CA LYS A 203 5.24 8.85 11.57
C LYS A 203 6.34 8.79 12.66
N LYS A 204 7.63 8.77 12.30
CA LYS A 204 8.77 8.94 13.23
C LYS A 204 8.60 10.15 14.17
N TYR A 205 7.93 11.20 13.70
CA TYR A 205 7.72 12.46 14.44
C TYR A 205 6.61 12.44 15.50
N PHE A 206 5.75 11.41 15.55
CA PHE A 206 4.63 11.34 16.50
C PHE A 206 4.87 10.38 17.68
N GLY A 207 6.06 9.76 17.78
CA GLY A 207 6.39 8.88 18.90
C GLY A 207 5.50 7.63 19.00
N LEU A 208 4.94 7.14 17.88
CA LEU A 208 4.09 5.94 17.89
C LEU A 208 4.92 4.65 17.93
N CYS A 209 4.39 3.62 18.58
CA CYS A 209 4.98 2.28 18.61
C CYS A 209 4.10 1.39 17.72
N PHE A 210 4.32 1.37 16.39
CA PHE A 210 3.42 0.77 15.40
C PHE A 210 2.91 -0.63 15.78
N ILE A 211 3.83 -1.56 16.02
CA ILE A 211 3.49 -2.96 16.32
C ILE A 211 2.66 -3.04 17.61
N THR A 212 3.14 -2.41 18.69
CA THR A 212 2.42 -2.40 19.97
C THR A 212 1.06 -1.68 19.86
N THR A 213 0.97 -0.61 19.08
CA THR A 213 -0.28 0.12 18.84
C THR A 213 -1.27 -0.77 18.11
N ALA A 214 -0.82 -1.47 17.07
CA ALA A 214 -1.65 -2.39 16.30
C ALA A 214 -2.18 -3.54 17.18
N VAL A 215 -1.32 -4.13 18.02
CA VAL A 215 -1.71 -5.19 18.97
C VAL A 215 -2.69 -4.68 20.04
N CYS A 216 -2.44 -3.51 20.65
CA CYS A 216 -3.35 -2.93 21.63
C CYS A 216 -4.72 -2.62 21.03
N ARG A 217 -4.77 -2.08 19.80
CA ARG A 217 -6.03 -1.86 19.08
C ARG A 217 -6.75 -3.17 18.73
N GLY A 218 -6.01 -4.20 18.31
CA GLY A 218 -6.56 -5.53 18.03
C GLY A 218 -7.23 -6.18 19.24
N THR A 219 -6.81 -5.81 20.46
CA THR A 219 -7.41 -6.27 21.73
C THR A 219 -8.42 -5.29 22.32
N GLY A 220 -8.84 -4.27 21.56
CA GLY A 220 -9.87 -3.30 21.98
C GLY A 220 -9.40 -2.26 23.01
N LYS A 221 -8.09 -2.12 23.24
CA LYS A 221 -7.54 -1.12 24.16
C LYS A 221 -7.42 0.26 23.51
N ALA A 222 -7.53 1.31 24.31
CA ALA A 222 -7.32 2.68 23.88
C ALA A 222 -5.84 2.98 23.55
N ASP A 223 -5.62 4.00 22.70
CA ASP A 223 -4.30 4.45 22.23
C ASP A 223 -3.42 5.10 23.31
N ASP A 224 -3.96 5.34 24.49
CA ASP A 224 -3.32 5.88 25.69
C ASP A 224 -3.29 4.88 26.84
N CYS A 225 -3.55 3.59 26.58
CA CYS A 225 -3.50 2.58 27.62
C CYS A 225 -2.11 2.47 28.27
N GLU A 226 -2.10 2.02 29.53
CA GLU A 226 -0.90 1.92 30.36
C GLU A 226 0.23 1.13 29.67
N GLU A 227 -0.14 0.00 29.05
CA GLU A 227 0.79 -0.86 28.31
C GLU A 227 1.51 -0.10 27.18
N LEU A 228 0.76 0.59 26.34
CA LEU A 228 1.33 1.32 25.21
C LEU A 228 2.19 2.50 25.66
N ASN A 229 1.78 3.22 26.71
CA ASN A 229 2.57 4.30 27.28
C ASN A 229 3.85 3.80 27.96
N ALA A 230 3.84 2.61 28.58
CA ALA A 230 5.05 2.01 29.12
C ALA A 230 6.08 1.73 28.03
N PHE A 231 5.67 1.19 26.87
CA PHE A 231 6.56 0.98 25.73
C PHE A 231 7.08 2.28 25.11
N ARG A 232 6.23 3.32 25.01
CA ARG A 232 6.67 4.65 24.53
C ARG A 232 7.74 5.24 25.45
N ASN A 233 7.51 5.20 26.77
CA ASN A 233 8.47 5.68 27.77
C ASN A 233 9.77 4.88 27.76
N PHE A 234 9.67 3.55 27.62
CA PHE A 234 10.83 2.68 27.48
C PHE A 234 11.68 3.05 26.26
N ARG A 235 11.04 3.24 25.09
CA ARG A 235 11.71 3.63 23.85
C ARG A 235 12.38 5.00 23.99
N ASP A 236 11.63 6.00 24.42
CA ASP A 236 12.08 7.39 24.41
C ASP A 236 13.06 7.73 25.53
N GLY A 237 13.00 6.99 26.65
CA GLY A 237 13.92 7.11 27.77
C GLY A 237 15.09 6.12 27.66
N TYR A 238 14.86 4.89 28.10
CA TYR A 238 15.93 3.90 28.25
C TYR A 238 16.57 3.51 26.91
N LEU A 239 15.77 3.05 25.94
CA LEU A 239 16.32 2.54 24.68
C LEU A 239 17.10 3.62 23.95
N ARG A 240 16.54 4.84 23.83
CA ARG A 240 17.24 5.98 23.19
C ARG A 240 18.58 6.32 23.86
N SER A 241 18.71 6.09 25.17
CA SER A 241 19.95 6.35 25.92
C SER A 241 21.01 5.25 25.75
N CYS A 242 20.65 4.06 25.28
CA CYS A 242 21.59 2.99 25.00
C CYS A 242 22.50 3.35 23.80
N PRO A 243 23.77 2.90 23.78
CA PRO A 243 24.70 3.19 22.69
C PRO A 243 24.21 2.78 21.29
N ASP A 244 23.55 1.62 21.18
CA ASP A 244 22.96 1.06 19.96
C ASP A 244 21.47 1.41 19.80
N GLY A 245 20.89 2.06 20.81
CA GLY A 245 19.47 2.39 20.89
C GLY A 245 18.93 3.23 19.74
N PRO A 246 19.56 4.36 19.38
CA PRO A 246 19.13 5.17 18.25
C PRO A 246 19.05 4.40 16.93
N ALA A 247 20.01 3.50 16.68
CA ALA A 247 20.01 2.67 15.47
C ALA A 247 18.85 1.66 15.47
N LEU A 248 18.60 0.98 16.60
CA LEU A 248 17.47 0.07 16.76
C LEU A 248 16.12 0.77 16.59
N ILE A 249 15.98 1.99 17.12
CA ILE A 249 14.77 2.80 16.96
C ILE A 249 14.59 3.15 15.48
N ASP A 250 15.64 3.62 14.81
CA ASP A 250 15.56 4.03 13.40
C ASP A 250 15.20 2.87 12.49
N GLU A 251 15.80 1.71 12.71
CA GLU A 251 15.47 0.47 12.01
C GLU A 251 14.03 0.03 12.28
N TYR A 252 13.58 0.03 13.53
CA TYR A 252 12.18 -0.25 13.86
C TYR A 252 11.20 0.62 13.07
N TYR A 253 11.47 1.94 12.99
CA TYR A 253 10.62 2.86 12.24
C TYR A 253 10.69 2.66 10.72
N ASP A 254 11.72 2.00 10.21
CA ASP A 254 11.87 1.65 8.80
C ASP A 254 11.00 0.45 8.42
N ILE A 255 10.99 -0.59 9.25
CA ILE A 255 10.37 -1.89 8.94
C ILE A 255 8.98 -2.10 9.56
N ALA A 256 8.70 -1.50 10.73
CA ALA A 256 7.47 -1.78 11.48
C ALA A 256 6.16 -1.48 10.73
N PRO A 257 6.05 -0.41 9.93
CA PRO A 257 4.84 -0.18 9.14
C PRO A 257 4.59 -1.29 8.12
N GLY A 258 5.64 -1.81 7.47
CA GLY A 258 5.55 -2.95 6.54
C GLY A 258 5.08 -4.23 7.21
N ILE A 259 5.60 -4.52 8.40
CA ILE A 259 5.16 -5.65 9.24
C ILE A 259 3.67 -5.53 9.59
N VAL A 260 3.22 -4.34 10.02
CA VAL A 260 1.81 -4.10 10.36
C VAL A 260 0.90 -4.28 9.15
N LEU A 261 1.29 -3.82 7.96
CA LEU A 261 0.52 -4.06 6.72
C LEU A 261 0.32 -5.55 6.44
N ARG A 262 1.36 -6.37 6.66
CA ARG A 262 1.30 -7.82 6.48
C ARG A 262 0.40 -8.50 7.52
N LEU A 263 0.49 -8.09 8.78
CA LEU A 263 -0.38 -8.59 9.83
C LEU A 263 -1.85 -8.23 9.57
N ASP A 264 -2.12 -6.98 9.20
CA ASP A 264 -3.48 -6.49 8.95
C ASP A 264 -4.14 -7.15 7.73
N LEU A 265 -3.36 -7.57 6.73
CA LEU A 265 -3.86 -8.30 5.56
C LEU A 265 -3.82 -9.81 5.74
N SER A 266 -3.37 -10.34 6.86
CA SER A 266 -3.35 -11.79 7.10
C SER A 266 -4.78 -12.33 7.35
N PRO A 267 -5.14 -13.51 6.80
CA PRO A 267 -6.46 -14.10 7.02
C PRO A 267 -6.72 -14.50 8.48
N ASP A 268 -5.65 -14.69 9.26
CA ASP A 268 -5.63 -14.99 10.69
C ASP A 268 -5.16 -13.81 11.55
N ARG A 269 -5.34 -12.58 11.06
CA ARG A 269 -4.94 -11.31 11.70
C ARG A 269 -5.14 -11.31 13.22
N ASP A 270 -6.36 -11.56 13.69
CA ASP A 270 -6.69 -11.44 15.11
C ASP A 270 -5.94 -12.47 15.96
N ARG A 271 -5.77 -13.69 15.44
CA ARG A 271 -4.95 -14.72 16.08
C ARG A 271 -3.48 -14.31 16.11
N ARG A 272 -2.93 -13.81 14.99
CA ARG A 272 -1.52 -13.39 14.94
C ARG A 272 -1.22 -12.24 15.90
N TYR A 273 -2.13 -11.27 16.04
CA TYR A 273 -1.96 -10.21 17.04
C TYR A 273 -2.03 -10.75 18.46
N GLU A 274 -2.89 -11.73 18.74
CA GLU A 274 -2.94 -12.36 20.06
C GLU A 274 -1.68 -13.18 20.35
N ASP A 275 -1.20 -13.98 19.40
CA ASP A 275 0.03 -14.75 19.51
C ASP A 275 1.22 -13.80 19.79
N LEU A 276 1.36 -12.73 19.00
CA LEU A 276 2.38 -11.69 19.20
C LEU A 276 2.30 -11.02 20.58
N ARG A 277 1.08 -10.80 21.07
CA ARG A 277 0.84 -10.22 22.39
C ARG A 277 1.31 -11.16 23.49
N GLN A 278 0.92 -12.42 23.42
CA GLN A 278 1.17 -13.41 24.47
C GLN A 278 2.64 -13.82 24.51
N GLU A 279 3.25 -14.01 23.34
CA GLU A 279 4.62 -14.50 23.22
C GLU A 279 5.66 -13.41 23.51
N TYR A 280 5.42 -12.17 23.06
CA TYR A 280 6.44 -11.11 23.14
C TYR A 280 6.01 -9.91 24.01
N LEU A 281 4.90 -9.24 23.66
CA LEU A 281 4.58 -7.94 24.29
C LEU A 281 4.22 -8.08 25.77
N LEU A 282 3.47 -9.10 26.17
CA LEU A 282 3.09 -9.30 27.57
C LEU A 282 4.30 -9.63 28.46
N PRO A 283 5.22 -10.53 28.07
CA PRO A 283 6.51 -10.69 28.76
C PRO A 283 7.33 -9.41 28.82
N CYS A 284 7.45 -8.66 27.72
CA CYS A 284 8.15 -7.37 27.72
C CYS A 284 7.50 -6.38 28.70
N TYR A 285 6.18 -6.29 28.72
CA TYR A 285 5.45 -5.41 29.62
C TYR A 285 5.69 -5.78 31.09
N ARG A 286 5.72 -7.07 31.43
CA ARG A 286 6.10 -7.55 32.77
C ARG A 286 7.55 -7.21 33.14
N ASP A 287 8.45 -7.23 32.17
CA ASP A 287 9.84 -6.78 32.37
C ASP A 287 9.90 -5.27 32.66
N LEU A 288 9.12 -4.45 31.94
CA LEU A 288 9.01 -3.01 32.21
C LEU A 288 8.45 -2.73 33.61
N GLN A 289 7.36 -3.40 34.00
CA GLN A 289 6.75 -3.23 35.33
C GLN A 289 7.71 -3.59 36.47
N ALA A 290 8.64 -4.53 36.24
CA ALA A 290 9.63 -4.94 37.21
C ALA A 290 10.98 -4.19 37.10
N GLY A 291 11.08 -3.18 36.22
CA GLY A 291 12.31 -2.41 36.01
C GLY A 291 13.43 -3.17 35.29
N ARG A 292 13.13 -4.32 34.67
CA ARG A 292 14.07 -5.16 33.91
C ARG A 292 14.26 -4.64 32.47
N LEU A 293 14.79 -3.42 32.35
CA LEU A 293 14.84 -2.68 31.08
C LEU A 293 15.74 -3.36 30.03
N ALA A 294 16.87 -3.94 30.43
CA ALA A 294 17.78 -4.65 29.52
C ALA A 294 17.12 -5.92 28.95
N GLN A 295 16.45 -6.70 29.78
CA GLN A 295 15.72 -7.90 29.34
C GLN A 295 14.55 -7.54 28.43
N CYS A 296 13.83 -6.45 28.73
CA CYS A 296 12.79 -5.92 27.84
C CYS A 296 13.38 -5.55 26.48
N LYS A 297 14.56 -4.92 26.43
CA LYS A 297 15.23 -4.59 25.17
C LYS A 297 15.53 -5.85 24.36
N GLU A 298 16.15 -6.86 24.97
CA GLU A 298 16.51 -8.11 24.29
C GLU A 298 15.30 -8.79 23.65
N ARG A 299 14.21 -8.98 24.42
CA ARG A 299 12.98 -9.59 23.89
C ARG A 299 12.31 -8.74 22.82
N TYR A 300 12.32 -7.41 22.99
CA TYR A 300 11.68 -6.52 22.01
C TYR A 300 12.45 -6.55 20.68
N VAL A 301 13.79 -6.60 20.72
CA VAL A 301 14.62 -6.76 19.52
C VAL A 301 14.38 -8.13 18.89
N GLU A 302 14.35 -9.21 19.67
CA GLU A 302 14.05 -10.56 19.19
C GLU A 302 12.70 -10.62 18.46
N MET A 303 11.65 -10.05 19.04
CA MET A 303 10.32 -9.93 18.43
C MET A 303 10.41 -9.25 17.05
N VAL A 304 11.05 -8.09 16.98
CA VAL A 304 11.14 -7.31 15.74
C VAL A 304 11.92 -8.08 14.67
N ARG A 305 13.02 -8.74 15.04
CA ARG A 305 13.84 -9.57 14.13
C ARG A 305 13.09 -10.78 13.60
N SER A 306 12.31 -11.44 14.46
CA SER A 306 11.49 -12.58 14.07
C SER A 306 10.42 -12.15 13.06
N LEU A 307 9.73 -11.03 13.32
CA LEU A 307 8.71 -10.48 12.41
C LEU A 307 9.32 -9.99 11.09
N GLU A 308 10.49 -9.36 11.13
CA GLU A 308 11.23 -8.95 9.93
C GLU A 308 11.53 -10.16 9.03
N GLN A 309 12.08 -11.23 9.61
CA GLN A 309 12.38 -12.46 8.89
C GLN A 309 11.14 -13.14 8.32
N GLU A 310 10.02 -13.11 9.04
CA GLU A 310 8.78 -13.73 8.60
C GLU A 310 8.08 -12.95 7.47
N PHE A 311 8.12 -11.62 7.51
CA PHE A 311 7.26 -10.79 6.66
C PHE A 311 7.98 -10.02 5.56
N LEU A 312 9.28 -9.78 5.69
CA LEU A 312 10.04 -8.91 4.77
C LEU A 312 11.12 -9.65 3.96
N HIS A 313 11.37 -10.94 4.24
CA HIS A 313 12.38 -11.75 3.55
C HIS A 313 11.76 -12.98 2.87
#